data_AF-A0A1A2M9W9-F1
#
_entry.id   AF-A0A1A2M9W9-F1
#
_cell.length_a   1.000
_cell.length_b   1.000
_cell.length_c   1.000
_cell.angle_alpha   90.00
_cell.angle_beta   90.00
_cell.angle_gamma   90.00
#
_symmetry.space_group_name_H-M   'P 1'
#
loop_
_entity.id
_entity.type
_entity.pdbx_description
1 polymer ?
#
loop_
_entity_poly.entity_id
_entity_poly.type
_entity_poly.pdbx_seq_one_letter_code
_entity_poly.pdbx_strand_id
1 'polypeptide(L)'
;MDVAGLSPERNARSGAARRSAPRARRPHVGVVRTEPAHRGQGPSPSAPTTGRPAGDVDPANPDAADHRQADYFVRLLSQNRRLIEQRLDDYQKAIVAAQASGDVDAVCSLRRMARIEEQDRDNLDGMLEKLRRRFARRVPAEPPALSPRPRSAVR
;
A
#
# COMPACT_ATOMS: atom_id res chain seq x y z
N MET A 1 -56.29 12.72 46.25
CA MET A 1 -56.46 11.35 46.79
C MET A 1 -56.79 10.46 45.61
N ASP A 2 -56.03 9.38 45.48
CA ASP A 2 -55.91 8.42 44.37
C ASP A 2 -57.09 8.20 43.42
N VAL A 3 -56.78 8.13 42.12
CA VAL A 3 -57.60 7.40 41.13
C VAL A 3 -56.70 6.35 40.47
N ALA A 4 -56.80 5.15 41.02
CA ALA A 4 -56.64 3.82 40.43
C ALA A 4 -55.82 3.67 39.14
N GLY A 5 -54.69 2.99 39.29
CA GLY A 5 -54.06 2.24 38.20
C GLY A 5 -54.92 1.06 37.75
N LEU A 6 -54.97 0.86 36.43
CA LEU A 6 -55.45 -0.35 35.77
C LEU A 6 -54.42 -0.75 34.70
N SER A 7 -53.59 -1.76 35.03
CA SER A 7 -53.00 -2.75 34.09
C SER A 7 -54.16 -3.58 33.46
N PRO A 8 -54.02 -4.39 32.36
CA PRO A 8 -52.86 -5.20 31.98
C PRO A 8 -52.64 -5.53 30.46
N GLU A 9 -51.44 -6.07 30.18
CA GLU A 9 -51.10 -7.17 29.25
C GLU A 9 -51.53 -7.25 27.75
N ARG A 10 -50.61 -7.93 27.00
CA ARG A 10 -50.80 -8.83 25.84
C ARG A 10 -50.89 -8.25 24.42
N ASN A 11 -49.78 -8.40 23.68
CA ASN A 11 -49.59 -9.42 22.62
C ASN A 11 -48.22 -9.12 21.94
N ALA A 12 -47.20 -9.97 22.03
CA ALA A 12 -47.02 -11.30 21.46
C ALA A 12 -46.79 -11.34 19.94
N ARG A 13 -45.71 -12.06 19.61
CA ARG A 13 -45.30 -12.69 18.33
C ARG A 13 -44.46 -11.80 17.40
N SER A 14 -43.17 -12.09 17.20
CA SER A 14 -42.52 -13.30 16.65
C SER A 14 -42.67 -13.41 15.14
N GLY A 15 -41.54 -13.64 14.44
CA GLY A 15 -41.49 -13.93 13.00
C GLY A 15 -40.46 -13.07 12.29
N ALA A 16 -39.18 -13.41 12.34
CA ALA A 16 -38.52 -14.36 11.45
C ALA A 16 -38.14 -13.78 10.08
N ALA A 17 -36.88 -14.07 9.76
CA ALA A 17 -36.35 -14.38 8.44
C ALA A 17 -35.92 -13.23 7.50
N ARG A 18 -34.60 -13.17 7.37
CA ARG A 18 -33.83 -13.23 6.12
C ARG A 18 -34.08 -12.11 5.10
N ARG A 19 -33.01 -11.39 4.80
CA ARG A 19 -32.41 -11.48 3.46
C ARG A 19 -30.99 -10.90 3.45
N SER A 20 -30.03 -11.79 3.30
CA SER A 20 -28.75 -11.52 2.67
C SER A 20 -29.00 -11.05 1.24
N ALA A 21 -28.30 -10.01 0.79
CA ALA A 21 -27.99 -9.85 -0.63
C ALA A 21 -26.68 -9.07 -0.85
N PRO A 22 -25.96 -9.34 -1.95
CA PRO A 22 -24.52 -9.16 -2.07
C PRO A 22 -24.09 -8.16 -3.17
N ARG A 23 -22.79 -7.83 -3.17
CA ARG A 23 -21.92 -7.45 -4.31
C ARG A 23 -22.52 -6.60 -5.45
N ALA A 24 -22.08 -5.35 -5.54
CA ALA A 24 -21.97 -4.65 -6.82
C ALA A 24 -20.63 -5.03 -7.50
N ARG A 25 -20.63 -6.15 -8.22
CA ARG A 25 -19.66 -6.43 -9.29
C ARG A 25 -20.20 -5.82 -10.57
N ARG A 26 -19.43 -4.92 -11.17
CA ARG A 26 -19.69 -4.28 -12.46
C ARG A 26 -19.39 -5.29 -13.59
N PRO A 27 -20.34 -5.63 -14.48
CA PRO A 27 -20.08 -6.41 -15.68
C PRO A 27 -20.04 -5.49 -16.91
N HIS A 28 -18.97 -5.61 -17.71
CA HIS A 28 -18.98 -5.12 -19.09
C HIS A 28 -19.06 -6.31 -20.05
N VAL A 29 -20.10 -6.21 -20.87
CA VAL A 29 -20.56 -7.06 -21.95
C VAL A 29 -19.43 -7.51 -22.89
N GLY A 30 -19.45 -8.80 -23.24
CA GLY A 30 -18.65 -9.37 -24.31
C GLY A 30 -19.25 -9.08 -25.69
N VAL A 31 -18.36 -8.88 -26.66
CA VAL A 31 -18.68 -8.94 -28.09
C VAL A 31 -18.04 -10.21 -28.67
N VAL A 32 -18.81 -10.81 -29.58
CA VAL A 32 -18.74 -12.14 -30.15
C VAL A 32 -17.63 -12.29 -31.20
N ARG A 33 -16.84 -13.36 -31.05
CA ARG A 33 -16.35 -14.35 -32.03
C ARG A 33 -16.31 -13.97 -33.52
N THR A 34 -15.13 -14.14 -34.13
CA THR A 34 -14.98 -14.81 -35.44
C THR A 34 -13.58 -15.41 -35.60
N GLU A 35 -13.56 -16.75 -35.71
CA GLU A 35 -12.47 -17.51 -36.33
C GLU A 35 -12.44 -17.25 -37.84
N PRO A 36 -11.27 -17.43 -38.47
CA PRO A 36 -11.23 -18.11 -39.76
C PRO A 36 -10.24 -19.28 -39.74
N ALA A 37 -10.77 -20.47 -39.94
CA ALA A 37 -10.01 -21.62 -40.38
C ALA A 37 -9.65 -21.45 -41.87
N HIS A 38 -8.36 -21.36 -42.20
CA HIS A 38 -7.87 -21.80 -43.51
C HIS A 38 -6.68 -22.74 -43.37
N ARG A 39 -7.00 -23.97 -43.78
CA ARG A 39 -6.14 -25.11 -44.10
C ARG A 39 -4.98 -24.68 -45.01
N GLY A 40 -3.75 -24.96 -44.58
CA GLY A 40 -2.55 -24.91 -45.41
C GLY A 40 -1.61 -26.01 -44.96
N GLN A 41 -1.79 -27.20 -45.51
CA GLN A 41 -0.93 -28.36 -45.33
C GLN A 41 0.32 -28.15 -46.21
N GLY A 42 1.52 -28.16 -45.63
CA GLY A 42 2.77 -28.10 -46.37
C GLY A 42 3.96 -28.40 -45.45
N PRO A 43 4.90 -29.27 -45.87
CA PRO A 43 5.77 -30.02 -44.97
C PRO A 43 6.95 -29.20 -44.42
N SER A 44 7.35 -29.51 -43.19
CA SER A 44 8.60 -29.08 -42.58
C SER A 44 9.80 -29.32 -43.48
N PRO A 45 10.80 -28.43 -43.38
CA PRO A 45 12.15 -28.91 -43.16
C PRO A 45 12.68 -28.37 -41.84
N SER A 46 13.19 -29.30 -41.04
CA SER A 46 14.00 -29.04 -39.86
C SER A 46 15.07 -27.98 -40.13
N ALA A 47 15.19 -27.01 -39.23
CA ALA A 47 16.37 -26.18 -39.11
C ALA A 47 16.69 -26.00 -37.62
N PRO A 48 17.98 -25.96 -37.26
CA PRO A 48 18.50 -26.50 -36.02
C PRO A 48 18.14 -25.63 -34.82
N THR A 49 17.99 -26.31 -33.69
CA THR A 49 18.15 -25.78 -32.33
C THR A 49 19.47 -25.03 -32.25
N THR A 50 19.46 -23.76 -32.66
CA THR A 50 20.46 -22.81 -32.21
C THR A 50 20.17 -22.61 -30.75
N GLY A 51 20.94 -23.31 -29.93
CA GLY A 51 21.00 -23.14 -28.50
C GLY A 51 21.14 -21.66 -28.21
N ARG A 52 20.02 -21.03 -27.89
CA ARG A 52 20.04 -19.91 -26.97
C ARG A 52 20.68 -20.53 -25.73
N PRO A 53 21.90 -20.15 -25.31
CA PRO A 53 22.27 -20.47 -23.94
C PRO A 53 21.10 -19.94 -23.14
N ALA A 54 20.49 -20.79 -22.31
CA ALA A 54 19.75 -20.34 -21.17
C ALA A 54 20.75 -19.46 -20.42
N GLY A 55 20.82 -18.20 -20.86
CA GLY A 55 21.64 -17.16 -20.30
C GLY A 55 20.99 -16.99 -18.96
N ASP A 56 21.58 -17.70 -18.01
CA ASP A 56 21.53 -17.52 -16.59
C ASP A 56 20.53 -16.41 -16.29
N VAL A 57 19.26 -16.78 -16.15
CA VAL A 57 18.33 -15.93 -15.45
C VAL A 57 18.81 -16.07 -14.02
N ASP A 58 19.89 -15.34 -13.73
CA ASP A 58 20.46 -15.19 -12.40
C ASP A 58 19.23 -14.94 -11.53
N PRO A 59 18.87 -15.88 -10.63
CA PRO A 59 17.60 -15.82 -9.92
C PRO A 59 17.58 -14.49 -9.22
N ALA A 60 16.81 -13.55 -9.78
CA ALA A 60 16.92 -12.13 -9.50
C ALA A 60 17.09 -11.97 -8.00
N ASN A 61 18.31 -11.60 -7.57
CA ASN A 61 18.70 -11.72 -6.16
C ASN A 61 17.55 -11.21 -5.31
N PRO A 62 16.90 -12.04 -4.48
CA PRO A 62 15.68 -11.67 -3.79
C PRO A 62 15.88 -10.40 -2.95
N ASP A 63 17.11 -10.19 -2.46
CA ASP A 63 17.48 -8.96 -1.77
C ASP A 63 17.40 -7.72 -2.67
N ALA A 64 17.76 -7.81 -3.95
CA ALA A 64 17.65 -6.71 -4.91
C ALA A 64 16.19 -6.33 -5.21
N ALA A 65 15.27 -7.30 -5.20
CA ALA A 65 13.83 -7.02 -5.31
C ALA A 65 13.30 -6.31 -4.06
N ASP A 66 13.69 -6.80 -2.87
CA ASP A 66 13.32 -6.19 -1.59
C ASP A 66 13.84 -4.75 -1.46
N HIS A 67 15.07 -4.49 -1.92
CA HIS A 67 15.65 -3.13 -1.94
C HIS A 67 14.86 -2.17 -2.83
N ARG A 68 14.50 -2.59 -4.06
CA ARG A 68 13.67 -1.76 -4.95
C ARG A 68 12.29 -1.48 -4.38
N GLN A 69 11.70 -2.45 -3.68
CA GLN A 69 10.42 -2.28 -3.02
C GLN A 69 10.53 -1.33 -1.82
N ALA A 70 11.60 -1.42 -1.04
CA ALA A 70 11.88 -0.48 0.05
C ALA A 70 12.00 0.95 -0.47
N ASP A 71 12.75 1.17 -1.56
CA ASP A 71 12.90 2.49 -2.17
C ASP A 71 11.57 3.07 -2.65
N TYR A 72 10.71 2.23 -3.22
CA TYR A 72 9.35 2.63 -3.58
C TYR A 72 8.55 3.13 -2.37
N PHE A 73 8.55 2.36 -1.27
CA PHE A 73 7.84 2.76 -0.06
C PHE A 73 8.45 4.00 0.60
N VAL A 74 9.77 4.16 0.59
CA VAL A 74 10.41 5.39 1.08
C VAL A 74 9.88 6.61 0.34
N ARG A 75 9.82 6.55 -1.01
CA ARG A 75 9.28 7.66 -1.81
C ARG A 75 7.81 7.92 -1.51
N LEU A 76 6.98 6.87 -1.48
CA LEU A 76 5.54 6.99 -1.23
C LEU A 76 5.22 7.56 0.15
N LEU A 77 5.87 7.04 1.20
CA LEU A 77 5.67 7.51 2.58
C LEU A 77 6.18 8.94 2.75
N SER A 78 7.32 9.28 2.13
CA SER A 78 7.85 10.65 2.16
C SER A 78 6.91 11.65 1.44
N GLN A 79 6.30 11.24 0.34
CA GLN A 79 5.29 12.06 -0.35
C GLN A 79 4.05 12.26 0.53
N ASN A 80 3.53 11.19 1.13
CA ASN A 80 2.37 11.29 2.04
C ASN A 80 2.67 12.20 3.24
N ARG A 81 3.85 12.07 3.83
CA ARG A 81 4.29 12.93 4.94
C ARG A 81 4.25 14.42 4.56
N ARG A 82 4.71 14.78 3.36
CA ARG A 82 4.64 16.17 2.86
C ARG A 82 3.21 16.66 2.67
N LEU A 83 2.30 15.79 2.20
CA LEU A 83 0.88 16.15 2.07
C LEU A 83 0.23 16.36 3.44
N ILE A 84 0.62 15.59 4.45
CA ILE A 84 0.16 15.81 5.84
C ILE A 84 0.67 17.17 6.35
N GLU A 85 1.95 17.48 6.15
CA GLU A 85 2.52 18.79 6.54
C GLU A 85 1.76 19.95 5.90
N GLN A 86 1.44 19.85 4.61
CA GLN A 86 0.61 20.85 3.95
C GLN A 86 -0.78 20.99 4.59
N ARG A 87 -1.45 19.88 4.91
CA ARG A 87 -2.77 19.92 5.57
C ARG A 87 -2.70 20.53 6.97
N LEU A 88 -1.62 20.26 7.71
CA LEU A 88 -1.40 20.88 9.03
C LEU A 88 -1.25 22.40 8.91
N ASP A 89 -0.49 22.88 7.91
CA ASP A 89 -0.37 24.32 7.64
C ASP A 89 -1.73 24.95 7.29
N ASP A 90 -2.52 24.25 6.47
CA ASP A 90 -3.85 24.71 6.07
C ASP A 90 -4.85 24.72 7.24
N TYR A 91 -4.80 23.72 8.13
CA TYR A 91 -5.58 23.73 9.37
C TYR A 91 -5.17 24.86 10.29
N GLN A 92 -3.87 25.14 10.43
CA GLN A 92 -3.41 26.24 11.26
C GLN A 92 -3.95 27.58 10.76
N LYS A 93 -3.93 27.82 9.44
CA LYS A 93 -4.53 29.02 8.82
C LYS A 93 -6.04 29.07 9.07
N ALA A 94 -6.74 27.95 8.88
CA ALA A 94 -8.18 27.87 9.09
C ALA A 94 -8.58 28.10 10.56
N ILE A 95 -7.77 27.63 11.52
CA ILE A 95 -7.97 27.87 12.95
C ILE A 95 -7.88 29.37 13.24
N VAL A 96 -6.86 30.06 12.71
CA VAL A 96 -6.71 31.52 12.90
C VAL A 96 -7.90 32.27 12.30
N ALA A 97 -8.37 31.87 11.11
CA ALA A 97 -9.54 32.47 10.49
C ALA A 97 -10.82 32.26 11.31
N ALA A 98 -11.07 31.03 11.80
CA ALA A 98 -12.23 30.71 12.63
C ALA A 98 -12.18 31.42 13.99
N GLN A 99 -10.98 31.59 14.57
CA GLN A 99 -10.81 32.39 15.78
C GLN A 99 -11.16 33.86 15.56
N ALA A 100 -10.74 34.43 14.42
CA ALA A 100 -11.06 35.81 14.07
C ALA A 100 -12.56 36.04 13.84
N SER A 101 -13.27 35.03 13.33
CA SER A 101 -14.74 35.08 13.16
C SER A 101 -15.52 34.72 14.42
N GLY A 102 -14.86 34.28 15.50
CA GLY A 102 -15.51 33.81 16.73
C GLY A 102 -16.22 32.45 16.59
N ASP A 103 -15.89 31.66 15.56
CA ASP A 103 -16.51 30.35 15.33
C ASP A 103 -15.80 29.27 16.18
N VAL A 104 -16.29 29.10 17.41
CA VAL A 104 -15.71 28.18 18.40
C VAL A 104 -15.85 26.71 17.97
N ASP A 105 -16.95 26.35 17.30
CA ASP A 105 -17.20 24.98 16.85
C ASP A 105 -16.24 24.59 15.73
N ALA A 106 -16.04 25.50 14.76
CA ALA A 106 -15.03 25.32 13.72
C ALA A 106 -13.63 25.15 14.31
N VAL A 107 -13.23 26.00 15.27
CA VAL A 107 -11.93 25.89 15.95
C VAL A 107 -11.76 24.52 16.64
N CYS A 108 -12.78 24.05 17.35
CA CYS A 108 -12.75 22.74 18.00
C CYS A 108 -12.60 21.60 16.99
N SER A 109 -13.36 21.63 15.89
CA SER A 109 -13.28 20.61 14.84
C SER A 109 -11.91 20.60 14.14
N LEU A 110 -11.38 21.77 13.80
CA LEU A 110 -10.10 21.91 13.08
C LEU A 110 -8.94 21.43 13.94
N ARG A 111 -8.93 21.75 15.23
CA ARG A 111 -7.92 21.21 16.18
C ARG A 111 -7.99 19.70 16.30
N ARG A 112 -9.20 19.13 16.29
CA ARG A 112 -9.36 17.67 16.28
C ARG A 112 -8.76 17.06 15.00
N MET A 113 -9.03 17.65 13.83
CA MET A 113 -8.47 17.15 12.57
C MET A 113 -6.95 17.28 12.51
N ALA A 114 -6.40 18.41 12.97
CA ALA A 114 -4.95 18.60 13.05
C ALA A 114 -4.26 17.54 13.91
N ARG A 115 -4.85 17.16 15.06
CA ARG A 115 -4.30 16.09 15.90
C ARG A 115 -4.29 14.71 15.22
N ILE A 116 -5.30 14.40 14.41
CA ILE A 116 -5.33 13.14 13.65
C ILE A 116 -4.19 13.12 12.63
N GLU A 117 -4.03 14.22 11.90
CA GLU A 117 -2.93 14.37 10.93
C GLU A 117 -1.54 14.34 11.61
N GLU A 118 -1.38 14.95 12.79
CA GLU A 118 -0.16 14.85 13.58
C GLU A 118 0.16 13.40 13.95
N GLN A 119 -0.84 12.64 14.40
CA GLN A 119 -0.66 11.22 14.71
C GLN A 119 -0.28 10.41 13.46
N ASP A 120 -0.90 10.70 12.32
CA ASP A 120 -0.56 10.04 11.05
C ASP A 120 0.86 10.39 10.60
N ARG A 121 1.29 11.65 10.74
CA ARG A 121 2.69 12.05 10.47
C ARG A 121 3.67 11.24 11.31
N ASP A 122 3.43 11.16 12.62
CA ASP A 122 4.32 10.47 13.55
C ASP A 122 4.37 8.95 13.24
N ASN A 123 3.23 8.37 12.84
CA ASN A 123 3.16 6.98 12.36
C ASN A 123 4.01 6.78 11.09
N LEU A 124 3.92 7.67 10.11
CA LEU A 124 4.70 7.61 8.88
C LEU A 124 6.20 7.77 9.15
N ASP A 125 6.57 8.67 10.07
CA ASP A 125 7.97 8.87 10.49
C ASP A 125 8.54 7.58 11.11
N GLY A 126 7.77 6.91 11.97
CA GLY A 126 8.15 5.62 12.52
C GLY A 126 8.30 4.51 11.46
N MET A 127 7.44 4.49 10.44
CA MET A 127 7.56 3.55 9.31
C MET A 127 8.81 3.83 8.46
N LEU A 128 9.06 5.10 8.13
CA LEU A 128 10.23 5.53 7.36
C LEU A 128 11.53 5.18 8.09
N GLU A 129 11.60 5.41 9.40
CA GLU A 129 12.78 5.08 10.20
C GLU A 129 13.06 3.57 10.20
N LYS A 130 12.03 2.74 10.44
CA LYS A 130 12.16 1.28 10.41
C LYS A 130 12.64 0.77 9.06
N LEU A 131 12.09 1.33 7.98
CA LEU A 131 12.44 0.95 6.62
C LEU A 131 13.91 1.32 6.31
N ARG A 132 14.30 2.56 6.60
CA ARG A 132 15.70 3.02 6.43
C ARG A 132 16.66 2.18 7.25
N ARG A 133 16.35 1.89 8.53
CA ARG A 133 17.21 1.10 9.42
C ARG A 133 17.42 -0.34 8.91
N ARG A 134 16.36 -0.99 8.42
CA ARG A 134 16.43 -2.37 7.92
C ARG A 134 17.29 -2.49 6.66
N PHE A 135 17.14 -1.55 5.73
CA PHE A 135 17.79 -1.62 4.43
C PHE A 135 19.16 -0.92 4.37
N ALA A 136 19.44 0.05 5.25
CA ALA A 136 20.78 0.64 5.40
C ALA A 136 21.79 -0.36 6.00
N ARG A 137 21.36 -1.24 6.91
CA ARG A 137 22.22 -2.28 7.51
C ARG A 137 22.57 -3.43 6.55
N ARG A 138 21.90 -3.54 5.41
CA ARG A 138 22.05 -4.65 4.45
C ARG A 138 22.91 -4.33 3.24
N VAL A 139 23.31 -3.06 3.04
CA VAL A 139 24.34 -2.72 2.05
C VAL A 139 25.63 -3.40 2.54
N PRO A 140 26.11 -4.46 1.89
CA PRO A 140 27.31 -5.15 2.34
C PRO A 140 28.45 -4.14 2.21
N ALA A 141 29.12 -3.85 3.32
CA ALA A 141 30.42 -3.21 3.26
C ALA A 141 31.28 -4.11 2.37
N GLU A 142 31.76 -3.54 1.27
CA GLU A 142 32.71 -4.17 0.36
C GLU A 142 33.82 -4.82 1.22
N PRO A 143 34.11 -6.13 1.06
CA PRO A 143 35.09 -6.78 1.90
C PRO A 143 36.44 -6.07 1.73
N PRO A 144 37.19 -5.80 2.82
CA PRO A 144 38.45 -5.09 2.72
C PRO A 144 39.34 -5.83 1.72
N ALA A 145 39.75 -5.12 0.67
CA ALA A 145 40.63 -5.63 -0.37
C ALA A 145 41.78 -6.39 0.30
N LEU A 146 41.81 -7.71 0.08
CA LEU A 146 42.82 -8.59 0.65
C LEU A 146 44.19 -8.07 0.23
N SER A 147 44.98 -7.66 1.23
CA SER A 147 46.37 -7.23 1.08
C SER A 147 47.14 -8.22 0.20
N PRO A 148 47.93 -7.74 -0.78
CA PRO A 148 48.68 -8.61 -1.68
C PRO A 148 49.69 -9.42 -0.86
N ARG A 149 49.53 -10.75 -0.89
CA ARG A 149 50.41 -11.71 -0.22
C ARG A 149 51.81 -11.64 -0.86
N PRO A 150 52.89 -11.37 -0.11
CA PRO A 150 54.24 -11.34 -0.66
C PRO A 150 54.64 -12.76 -1.09
N ARG A 151 55.02 -12.91 -2.36
CA ARG A 151 55.61 -14.15 -2.88
C ARG A 151 57.04 -14.24 -2.37
N SER A 152 57.26 -15.17 -1.43
CA SER A 152 58.58 -15.60 -0.99
C SER A 152 59.34 -16.18 -2.18
N ALA A 153 60.40 -15.49 -2.61
CA ALA A 153 61.37 -16.00 -3.55
C ALA A 153 62.23 -17.07 -2.84
N VAL A 154 62.10 -18.32 -3.29
CA VAL A 154 63.01 -19.40 -2.92
C VAL A 154 64.33 -19.17 -3.68
N ARG A 155 65.44 -19.21 -2.94
CA ARG A 155 66.81 -19.14 -3.45
C ARG A 155 67.39 -20.54 -3.57
#